data_AF-A0A4D5RTY5-F1
#
_entry.id   AF-A0A4D5RTY5-F1
#
_cell.length_a   1.000
_cell.length_b   1.000
_cell.length_c   1.000
_cell.angle_alpha   90.00
_cell.angle_beta   90.00
_cell.angle_gamma   90.00
#
_symmetry.space_group_name_H-M   'P 1'
#
loop_
_entity.id
_entity.type
_entity.pdbx_description
1 polymer ?
#
loop_
_entity_poly.entity_id
_entity_poly.type
_entity_poly.pdbx_seq_one_letter_code
_entity_poly.pdbx_strand_id
1 'polypeptide(L)'
;MWVYVLFLACLTSFAVGTPAPCPLDFPHFNTTCSFIPGFNSCAVIGNAPDEGLDRQTGFARWDKTIIVIVTWIMICKELYQIWTTRRNYLDLENLLEWICYVCTLLFVYNITHCSRETGVREPWQWQLGVVSVFLSWVLLAIYIRKLPSLGIYMVMFTSVLSTFSRFFMVFFLFIVAFALAFLTVFPNQPAFANPWKAIMKTTVMMVGEMEYDSLFNENVLPYEVSYILMVLFLVIMIIITANLLVGLAVDDIKGILEQAELKRLGMQVKLVLTVETMLPTWARRQVVVQKRTVRPNRKSRIATLMRRLFGINIHTFQPGSREEKYTVEKVYEHQEGMERQLRHLEERMDILAQQGHRLEKALNALGQRARGGSERGSTGSSSPDDV
;
A
#
# COMPACT_ATOMS: atom_id res chain seq x y z
N MET A 1 -19.41 -0.29 10.02
CA MET A 1 -18.05 0.20 10.34
C MET A 1 -17.90 0.48 11.82
N TRP A 2 -18.71 1.34 12.44
CA TRP A 2 -18.60 1.65 13.88
C TRP A 2 -18.64 0.43 14.81
N VAL A 3 -19.55 -0.52 14.57
CA VAL A 3 -19.63 -1.79 15.34
C VAL A 3 -18.32 -2.59 15.25
N TYR A 4 -17.68 -2.58 14.08
CA TYR A 4 -16.40 -3.28 13.88
C TYR A 4 -15.23 -2.56 14.55
N VAL A 5 -15.22 -1.22 14.52
CA VAL A 5 -14.21 -0.42 15.23
C VAL A 5 -14.33 -0.62 16.75
N LEU A 6 -15.55 -0.73 17.27
CA LEU A 6 -15.79 -1.08 18.67
C LEU A 6 -15.25 -2.48 18.99
N PHE A 7 -15.56 -3.48 18.16
CA PHE A 7 -15.00 -4.84 18.29
C PHE A 7 -13.47 -4.84 18.34
N LEU A 8 -12.84 -4.10 17.43
CA LEU A 8 -11.38 -3.98 17.35
C LEU A 8 -10.79 -3.32 18.60
N ALA A 9 -11.40 -2.24 19.09
CA ALA A 9 -10.98 -1.54 20.30
C ALA A 9 -11.09 -2.45 21.54
N CYS A 10 -12.20 -3.18 21.68
CA CYS A 10 -12.36 -4.14 22.76
C CYS A 10 -11.38 -5.32 22.65
N LEU A 11 -11.15 -5.86 21.45
CA LEU A 11 -10.22 -6.98 21.25
C LEU A 11 -8.78 -6.59 21.58
N THR A 12 -8.35 -5.40 21.15
CA THR A 12 -7.01 -4.88 21.45
C THR A 12 -6.84 -4.58 22.93
N SER A 13 -7.83 -3.92 23.54
CA SER A 13 -7.87 -3.71 24.98
C SER A 13 -7.80 -5.02 25.77
N PHE A 14 -8.58 -6.03 25.36
CA PHE A 14 -8.58 -7.35 25.98
C PHE A 14 -7.21 -8.03 25.85
N ALA A 15 -6.56 -7.96 24.69
CA ALA A 15 -5.24 -8.56 24.48
C ALA A 15 -4.15 -7.87 25.32
N VAL A 16 -4.22 -6.55 25.51
CA VAL A 16 -3.29 -5.80 26.36
C VAL A 16 -3.58 -5.99 27.85
N GLY A 17 -4.86 -6.11 28.22
CA GLY A 17 -5.31 -6.29 29.60
C GLY A 17 -5.33 -7.73 30.09
N THR A 18 -4.94 -8.70 29.25
CA THR A 18 -4.75 -10.10 29.65
C THR A 18 -3.28 -10.39 29.93
N PRO A 19 -2.95 -11.02 31.07
CA PRO A 19 -1.58 -11.39 31.37
C PRO A 19 -1.10 -12.46 30.38
N ALA A 20 0.16 -12.32 29.94
CA ALA A 20 0.81 -13.33 29.11
C ALA A 20 0.96 -14.65 29.91
N PRO A 21 0.89 -15.82 29.26
CA PRO A 21 1.01 -17.12 29.93
C PRO A 21 2.36 -17.33 30.65
N CYS A 22 3.38 -16.55 30.32
CA CYS A 22 4.74 -16.64 30.85
C CYS A 22 5.44 -15.26 30.89
N PRO A 23 5.24 -14.45 31.94
CA PRO A 23 5.98 -13.20 32.12
C PRO A 23 7.47 -13.45 32.42
N LEU A 24 8.33 -12.54 31.95
CA LEU A 24 9.80 -12.66 32.04
C LEU A 24 10.34 -12.61 33.49
N ASP A 25 9.63 -11.94 34.39
CA ASP A 25 10.04 -11.75 35.79
C ASP A 25 9.72 -12.95 36.69
N PHE A 26 9.28 -14.08 36.12
CA PHE A 26 8.85 -15.24 36.90
C PHE A 26 10.05 -16.07 37.42
N PRO A 27 10.08 -16.41 38.73
CA PRO A 27 11.15 -17.24 39.27
C PRO A 27 11.20 -18.60 38.57
N HIS A 28 12.41 -19.00 38.15
CA HIS A 28 12.67 -20.25 37.43
C HIS A 28 12.02 -20.37 36.02
N PHE A 29 11.92 -19.27 35.28
CA PHE A 29 11.42 -19.18 33.89
C PHE A 29 11.82 -20.35 32.97
N ASN A 30 13.09 -20.76 32.99
CA ASN A 30 13.61 -21.83 32.13
C ASN A 30 13.04 -23.23 32.42
N THR A 31 12.52 -23.49 33.63
CA THR A 31 12.02 -24.80 34.05
C THR A 31 10.49 -24.86 34.17
N THR A 32 9.82 -23.73 34.38
CA THR A 32 8.35 -23.65 34.58
C THR A 32 7.59 -23.08 33.38
N CYS A 33 8.25 -22.27 32.55
CA CYS A 33 7.62 -21.50 31.48
C CYS A 33 8.10 -21.84 30.06
N SER A 34 8.84 -22.92 29.92
CA SER A 34 9.11 -23.52 28.62
C SER A 34 7.83 -24.16 28.07
N PHE A 35 7.63 -24.08 26.75
CA PHE A 35 6.61 -24.78 25.93
C PHE A 35 6.67 -26.34 26.03
N ILE A 36 7.05 -26.89 27.18
CA ILE A 36 7.15 -28.31 27.45
C ILE A 36 5.74 -28.83 27.79
N PRO A 37 5.23 -29.82 27.05
CA PRO A 37 3.96 -30.47 27.38
C PRO A 37 4.11 -31.19 28.74
N GLY A 38 3.45 -30.67 29.79
CA GLY A 38 3.44 -31.31 31.11
C GLY A 38 3.29 -30.37 32.31
N PHE A 39 3.65 -29.09 32.16
CA PHE A 39 3.49 -28.09 33.24
C PHE A 39 2.38 -27.09 32.87
N ASN A 40 1.27 -27.15 33.60
CA ASN A 40 0.21 -26.16 33.46
C ASN A 40 0.71 -24.84 34.04
N SER A 41 0.83 -23.79 33.22
CA SER A 41 1.11 -22.41 33.67
C SER A 41 0.22 -22.00 34.86
N CYS A 42 -0.97 -22.61 34.95
CA CYS A 42 -1.88 -22.48 36.08
C CYS A 42 -1.38 -22.98 37.44
N ALA A 43 -0.72 -24.15 37.50
CA ALA A 43 -0.22 -24.71 38.76
C ALA A 43 0.92 -23.88 39.35
N VAL A 44 1.56 -23.08 38.50
CA VAL A 44 2.67 -22.19 38.84
C VAL A 44 2.15 -20.80 39.23
N ILE A 45 1.18 -20.24 38.50
CA ILE A 45 0.58 -18.91 38.79
C ILE A 45 -0.43 -18.97 39.96
N GLY A 46 -1.18 -20.05 40.11
CA GLY A 46 -2.16 -20.22 41.20
C GLY A 46 -1.54 -20.35 42.61
N ASN A 47 -0.23 -20.61 42.69
CA ASN A 47 0.53 -20.73 43.94
C ASN A 47 1.39 -19.49 44.24
N ALA A 48 1.33 -18.44 43.41
CA ALA A 48 2.09 -17.21 43.66
C ALA A 48 1.52 -16.50 44.91
N PRO A 49 2.36 -16.14 45.91
CA PRO A 49 1.89 -15.61 47.20
C PRO A 49 1.31 -14.20 47.16
N ASP A 50 1.39 -13.51 46.02
CA ASP A 50 1.16 -12.08 45.96
C ASP A 50 -0.22 -11.72 45.37
N GLU A 51 -0.94 -10.93 46.16
CA GLU A 51 -2.31 -10.48 45.98
C GLU A 51 -2.56 -9.86 44.59
N GLY A 52 -3.26 -10.58 43.71
CA GLY A 52 -4.07 -9.98 42.63
C GLY A 52 -3.33 -9.28 41.48
N LEU A 53 -2.00 -9.35 41.39
CA LEU A 53 -1.23 -8.68 40.33
C LEU A 53 -1.40 -9.35 38.94
N ASP A 54 -1.62 -10.67 38.91
CA ASP A 54 -1.81 -11.45 37.67
C ASP A 54 -3.28 -11.73 37.34
N ARG A 55 -4.21 -11.01 37.98
CA ARG A 55 -5.64 -11.17 37.73
C ARG A 55 -6.08 -10.28 36.58
N GLN A 56 -6.83 -10.85 35.65
CA GLN A 56 -7.41 -10.10 34.53
C GLN A 56 -8.12 -8.83 35.01
N THR A 57 -7.75 -7.68 34.43
CA THR A 57 -8.31 -6.37 34.82
C THR A 57 -9.83 -6.36 34.71
N GLY A 58 -10.51 -5.58 35.56
CA GLY A 58 -11.97 -5.44 35.50
C GLY A 58 -12.46 -4.99 34.12
N PHE A 59 -11.68 -4.14 33.45
CA PHE A 59 -11.95 -3.67 32.09
C PHE A 59 -11.92 -4.80 31.06
N ALA A 60 -10.90 -5.66 31.08
CA ALA A 60 -10.80 -6.80 30.17
C ALA A 60 -11.94 -7.82 30.37
N ARG A 61 -12.53 -7.92 31.56
CA ARG A 61 -13.71 -8.77 31.81
C ARG A 61 -14.98 -8.23 31.13
N TRP A 62 -15.16 -6.91 31.12
CA TRP A 62 -16.24 -6.26 30.38
C TRP A 62 -16.03 -6.37 28.88
N ASP A 63 -14.81 -6.09 28.39
CA ASP A 63 -14.45 -6.23 26.97
C ASP A 63 -14.71 -7.63 26.46
N LYS A 64 -14.36 -8.68 27.23
CA LYS A 64 -14.70 -10.07 26.90
C LYS A 64 -16.17 -10.28 26.57
N THR A 65 -17.06 -9.73 27.41
CA THR A 65 -18.50 -9.92 27.23
C THR A 65 -18.99 -9.23 25.96
N ILE A 66 -18.49 -8.02 25.69
CA ILE A 66 -18.77 -7.27 24.47
C ILE A 66 -18.26 -8.03 23.23
N ILE A 67 -17.01 -8.50 23.27
CA ILE A 67 -16.39 -9.25 22.17
C ILE A 67 -17.22 -10.49 21.82
N VAL A 68 -17.62 -11.28 22.81
CA VAL A 68 -18.42 -12.50 22.58
C VAL A 68 -19.75 -12.15 21.90
N ILE A 69 -20.47 -11.15 22.42
CA ILE A 69 -21.76 -10.72 21.84
C ILE A 69 -21.57 -10.25 20.40
N VAL A 70 -20.61 -9.36 20.14
CA VAL A 70 -20.37 -8.82 18.79
C VAL A 70 -19.91 -9.91 17.83
N THR A 71 -19.04 -10.83 18.27
CA THR A 71 -18.54 -11.93 17.44
C THR A 71 -19.68 -12.86 17.03
N TRP A 72 -20.60 -13.19 17.95
CA TRP A 72 -21.79 -13.98 17.60
C TRP A 72 -22.69 -13.28 16.59
N ILE A 73 -22.90 -11.97 16.73
CA ILE A 73 -23.67 -11.18 15.74
C ILE A 73 -22.98 -11.23 14.37
N MET A 74 -21.66 -11.09 14.32
CA MET A 74 -20.89 -11.15 13.07
C MET A 74 -20.93 -12.54 12.42
N ILE A 75 -20.80 -13.61 13.20
CA ILE A 75 -20.94 -14.99 12.71
C ILE A 75 -22.34 -15.22 12.14
N CYS A 76 -23.40 -14.77 12.82
CA CYS A 76 -24.77 -14.85 12.29
C CYS A 76 -24.93 -14.10 10.97
N LYS A 77 -24.31 -12.91 10.84
CA LYS A 77 -24.27 -12.14 9.59
C LYS A 77 -23.55 -12.90 8.48
N GLU A 78 -22.42 -13.55 8.76
CA GLU A 78 -21.71 -14.38 7.78
C GLU A 78 -22.51 -15.60 7.35
N LEU A 79 -23.17 -16.29 8.29
CA LEU A 79 -24.06 -17.42 7.97
C LEU A 79 -25.23 -17.01 7.07
N TYR A 80 -25.81 -15.82 7.32
CA TYR A 80 -26.84 -15.26 6.44
C TYR A 80 -26.28 -14.93 5.04
N GLN A 81 -25.07 -14.39 4.95
CA GLN A 81 -24.41 -14.09 3.69
C GLN A 81 -24.09 -15.36 2.88
N ILE A 82 -23.69 -16.45 3.54
CA ILE A 82 -23.52 -17.78 2.94
C ILE A 82 -24.84 -18.28 2.36
N TRP A 83 -25.93 -18.20 3.12
CA TRP A 83 -27.25 -18.68 2.69
C TRP A 83 -27.76 -17.95 1.46
N THR A 84 -27.59 -16.63 1.42
CA THR A 84 -28.05 -15.79 0.31
C THR A 84 -27.19 -15.90 -0.96
N THR A 85 -25.86 -15.97 -0.82
CA THR A 85 -24.91 -15.85 -1.94
C THR A 85 -24.36 -17.21 -2.43
N ARG A 86 -24.53 -18.27 -1.61
CA ARG A 86 -24.18 -19.68 -1.88
C ARG A 86 -22.77 -19.88 -2.46
N ARG A 87 -22.63 -20.07 -3.78
CA ARG A 87 -21.35 -20.47 -4.41
C ARG A 87 -20.39 -19.30 -4.65
N ASN A 88 -20.89 -18.07 -4.76
CA ASN A 88 -20.03 -16.89 -4.94
C ASN A 88 -19.55 -16.29 -3.61
N TYR A 89 -19.70 -17.04 -2.50
CA TYR A 89 -19.31 -16.57 -1.18
C TYR A 89 -17.82 -16.82 -0.85
N LEU A 90 -17.15 -17.77 -1.51
CA LEU A 90 -15.78 -18.17 -1.18
C LEU A 90 -14.73 -17.15 -1.69
N ASP A 91 -14.76 -15.93 -1.17
CA ASP A 91 -13.75 -14.91 -1.36
C ASP A 91 -12.73 -14.91 -0.21
N LEU A 92 -11.48 -14.51 -0.51
CA LEU A 92 -10.41 -14.40 0.50
C LEU A 92 -10.81 -13.48 1.67
N GLU A 93 -11.56 -12.42 1.41
CA GLU A 93 -12.05 -11.51 2.46
C GLU A 93 -12.95 -12.24 3.45
N ASN A 94 -13.92 -13.02 2.96
CA ASN A 94 -14.83 -13.77 3.80
C ASN A 94 -14.08 -14.88 4.57
N LEU A 95 -13.08 -15.52 3.95
CA LEU A 95 -12.21 -16.49 4.63
C LEU A 95 -11.42 -15.84 5.78
N LEU A 96 -10.81 -14.67 5.56
CA LEU A 96 -10.09 -13.93 6.59
C LEU A 96 -11.03 -13.49 7.72
N GLU A 97 -12.27 -13.08 7.42
CA GLU A 97 -13.28 -12.77 8.43
C GLU A 97 -13.59 -14.00 9.31
N TRP A 98 -13.83 -15.16 8.70
CA TRP A 98 -14.07 -16.40 9.45
C TRP A 98 -12.91 -16.79 10.35
N ILE A 99 -11.68 -16.79 9.80
CA ILE A 99 -10.48 -17.11 10.59
C ILE A 99 -10.36 -16.14 11.77
N CYS A 100 -10.58 -14.84 11.54
CA CYS A 100 -10.53 -13.83 12.59
C CYS A 100 -11.56 -14.10 13.70
N TYR A 101 -12.83 -14.33 13.35
CA TYR A 101 -13.90 -14.54 14.33
C TYR A 101 -13.73 -15.84 15.11
N VAL A 102 -13.32 -16.92 14.45
CA VAL A 102 -13.05 -18.22 15.10
C VAL A 102 -11.85 -18.12 16.04
N CYS A 103 -10.72 -17.54 15.59
CA CYS A 103 -9.55 -17.33 16.45
C CYS A 103 -9.87 -16.43 17.64
N THR A 104 -10.66 -15.36 17.44
CA THR A 104 -11.11 -14.46 18.51
C THR A 104 -11.96 -15.20 19.54
N LEU A 105 -12.90 -16.04 19.09
CA LEU A 105 -13.76 -16.81 19.98
C LEU A 105 -12.95 -17.80 20.82
N LEU A 106 -12.01 -18.52 20.20
CA LEU A 106 -11.12 -19.47 20.88
C LEU A 106 -10.17 -18.80 21.87
N PHE A 107 -9.70 -17.59 21.55
CA PHE A 107 -8.86 -16.79 22.45
C PHE A 107 -9.62 -16.33 23.70
N VAL A 108 -10.86 -15.85 23.54
CA VAL A 108 -11.67 -15.28 24.63
C VAL A 108 -12.37 -16.35 25.48
N TYR A 109 -12.59 -17.55 24.94
CA TYR A 109 -13.26 -18.64 25.64
C TYR A 109 -12.41 -19.23 26.78
N ASN A 110 -13.03 -19.46 27.95
CA ASN A 110 -12.35 -20.02 29.12
C ASN A 110 -12.51 -21.54 29.12
N ILE A 111 -11.46 -22.25 28.68
CA ILE A 111 -11.49 -23.71 28.51
C ILE A 111 -11.22 -24.42 29.84
N THR A 112 -10.20 -24.00 30.57
CA THR A 112 -9.74 -24.64 31.81
C THR A 112 -10.36 -23.98 33.05
N HIS A 113 -10.42 -24.73 34.16
CA HIS A 113 -10.83 -24.18 35.47
C HIS A 113 -9.98 -22.96 35.83
N CYS A 114 -8.68 -23.07 35.58
CA CYS A 114 -7.73 -21.99 35.74
C CYS A 114 -8.11 -20.70 35.01
N SER A 115 -8.37 -20.82 33.71
CA SER A 115 -8.74 -19.68 32.86
C SER A 115 -10.03 -18.99 33.33
N ARG A 116 -10.88 -19.71 34.08
CA ARG A 116 -12.07 -19.13 34.72
C ARG A 116 -11.75 -18.32 35.97
N GLU A 117 -10.79 -18.75 36.78
CA GLU A 117 -10.47 -18.11 38.07
C GLU A 117 -9.46 -16.97 37.94
N THR A 118 -8.38 -17.19 37.20
CA THR A 118 -7.26 -16.24 37.05
C THR A 118 -7.40 -15.36 35.82
N GLY A 119 -8.03 -15.88 34.76
CA GLY A 119 -8.15 -15.21 33.45
C GLY A 119 -6.95 -15.42 32.52
N VAL A 120 -5.96 -16.21 32.96
CA VAL A 120 -4.79 -16.62 32.16
C VAL A 120 -5.22 -17.52 30.99
N ARG A 121 -4.51 -17.41 29.88
CA ARG A 121 -4.77 -18.16 28.63
C ARG A 121 -3.75 -19.26 28.45
N GLU A 122 -4.16 -20.36 27.83
CA GLU A 122 -3.23 -21.42 27.44
C GLU A 122 -2.26 -20.91 26.35
N PRO A 123 -1.04 -21.46 26.24
CA PRO A 123 -0.06 -21.01 25.24
C PRO A 123 -0.59 -21.04 23.80
N TRP A 124 -1.36 -22.07 23.45
CA TRP A 124 -1.99 -22.17 22.12
C TRP A 124 -3.12 -21.14 21.93
N GLN A 125 -3.88 -20.82 22.99
CA GLN A 125 -4.90 -19.76 22.93
C GLN A 125 -4.24 -18.39 22.73
N TRP A 126 -3.10 -18.17 23.38
CA TRP A 126 -2.32 -16.95 23.21
C TRP A 126 -1.83 -16.78 21.76
N GLN A 127 -1.33 -17.85 21.13
CA GLN A 127 -0.97 -17.84 19.71
C GLN A 127 -2.16 -17.47 18.80
N LEU A 128 -3.36 -18.02 19.06
CA LEU A 128 -4.58 -17.64 18.34
C LEU A 128 -4.99 -16.20 18.62
N GLY A 129 -4.76 -15.70 19.84
CA GLY A 129 -4.94 -14.30 20.21
C GLY A 129 -4.09 -13.37 19.35
N VAL A 130 -2.80 -13.66 19.20
CA VAL A 130 -1.88 -12.90 18.33
C VAL A 130 -2.40 -12.87 16.89
N VAL A 131 -2.79 -14.01 16.33
CA VAL A 131 -3.36 -14.10 14.97
C VAL A 131 -4.64 -13.27 14.86
N SER A 132 -5.55 -13.37 15.83
CA SER A 132 -6.82 -12.65 15.81
C SER A 132 -6.65 -11.13 15.88
N VAL A 133 -5.76 -10.63 16.74
CA VAL A 133 -5.46 -9.21 16.86
C VAL A 133 -4.87 -8.69 15.54
N PHE A 134 -3.84 -9.35 15.01
CA PHE A 134 -3.22 -8.96 13.75
C PHE A 134 -4.25 -8.95 12.60
N LEU A 135 -5.01 -10.04 12.46
CA LEU A 135 -5.96 -10.20 11.37
C LEU A 135 -7.12 -9.20 11.45
N SER A 136 -7.56 -8.84 12.66
CA SER A 136 -8.60 -7.82 12.85
C SER A 136 -8.18 -6.43 12.38
N TRP A 137 -6.91 -6.04 12.57
CA TRP A 137 -6.38 -4.79 12.01
C TRP A 137 -6.21 -4.85 10.49
N VAL A 138 -5.77 -5.98 9.94
CA VAL A 138 -5.70 -6.18 8.49
C VAL A 138 -7.09 -6.09 7.86
N LEU A 139 -8.11 -6.70 8.47
CA LEU A 139 -9.50 -6.60 8.03
C LEU A 139 -10.05 -5.17 8.13
N LEU A 140 -9.67 -4.40 9.15
CA LEU A 140 -9.99 -2.96 9.20
C LEU A 140 -9.44 -2.24 7.96
N ALA A 141 -8.17 -2.50 7.60
CA ALA A 141 -7.55 -1.90 6.43
C ALA A 141 -8.32 -2.28 5.14
N ILE A 142 -8.74 -3.54 5.00
CA ILE A 142 -9.58 -3.99 3.87
C ILE A 142 -10.95 -3.31 3.89
N TYR A 143 -11.56 -3.07 5.05
CA TYR A 143 -12.83 -2.34 5.16
C TYR A 143 -12.73 -0.87 4.78
N ILE A 144 -11.60 -0.22 5.04
CA ILE A 144 -11.32 1.16 4.60
C ILE A 144 -11.40 1.27 3.06
N ARG A 145 -11.16 0.18 2.31
CA ARG A 145 -11.37 0.11 0.85
C ARG A 145 -12.77 0.56 0.41
N LYS A 146 -13.79 0.37 1.25
CA LYS A 146 -15.18 0.76 0.96
C LYS A 146 -15.44 2.26 1.16
N LEU A 147 -14.50 3.01 1.75
CA LEU A 147 -14.63 4.45 1.95
C LEU A 147 -14.25 5.23 0.69
N PRO A 148 -15.02 6.26 0.30
CA PRO A 148 -14.82 6.97 -0.97
C PRO A 148 -13.54 7.82 -1.06
N SER A 149 -12.95 8.25 0.06
CA SER A 149 -11.71 9.05 0.09
C SER A 149 -10.46 8.18 0.32
N LEU A 150 -10.49 7.36 1.38
CA LEU A 150 -9.36 6.51 1.77
C LEU A 150 -9.27 5.22 0.96
N GLY A 151 -10.37 4.78 0.36
CA GLY A 151 -10.44 3.47 -0.29
C GLY A 151 -9.58 3.34 -1.52
N ILE A 152 -9.27 4.43 -2.24
CA ILE A 152 -8.39 4.42 -3.42
C ILE A 152 -6.99 3.99 -3.03
N TYR A 153 -6.45 4.51 -1.91
CA TYR A 153 -5.14 4.14 -1.42
C TYR A 153 -5.09 2.66 -1.02
N MET A 154 -6.15 2.15 -0.37
CA MET A 154 -6.24 0.73 -0.06
C MET A 154 -6.35 -0.14 -1.31
N VAL A 155 -7.11 0.28 -2.32
CA VAL A 155 -7.17 -0.41 -3.63
C VAL A 155 -5.80 -0.44 -4.28
N MET A 156 -5.08 0.67 -4.28
CA MET A 156 -3.71 0.76 -4.81
C MET A 156 -2.78 -0.20 -4.08
N PHE A 157 -2.78 -0.17 -2.75
CA PHE A 157 -1.98 -1.07 -1.91
C PHE A 157 -2.26 -2.55 -2.21
N THR A 158 -3.53 -2.97 -2.21
CA THR A 158 -3.89 -4.38 -2.48
C THR A 158 -3.55 -4.81 -3.90
N SER A 159 -3.58 -3.89 -4.87
CA SER A 159 -3.17 -4.17 -6.25
C SER A 159 -1.66 -4.40 -6.33
N VAL A 160 -0.86 -3.49 -5.77
CA VAL A 160 0.60 -3.62 -5.72
C VAL A 160 1.02 -4.88 -4.98
N LEU A 161 0.35 -5.20 -3.86
CA LEU A 161 0.61 -6.42 -3.10
C LEU A 161 0.30 -7.69 -3.91
N SER A 162 -0.77 -7.67 -4.71
CA SER A 162 -1.14 -8.79 -5.60
C SER A 162 -0.07 -9.00 -6.68
N THR A 163 0.35 -7.94 -7.36
CA THR A 163 1.43 -8.00 -8.36
C THR A 163 2.73 -8.46 -7.72
N PHE A 164 3.13 -7.84 -6.60
CA PHE A 164 4.28 -8.26 -5.81
C PHE A 164 4.24 -9.75 -5.50
N SER A 165 3.12 -10.28 -5.00
CA SER A 165 3.00 -11.69 -4.62
C SER A 165 3.19 -12.65 -5.80
N ARG A 166 2.74 -12.27 -7.00
CA ARG A 166 2.92 -13.05 -8.22
C ARG A 166 4.40 -13.13 -8.62
N PHE A 167 5.12 -12.02 -8.54
CA PHE A 167 6.56 -11.98 -8.85
C PHE A 167 7.41 -12.58 -7.71
N PHE A 168 6.97 -12.44 -6.46
CA PHE A 168 7.67 -12.95 -5.28
C PHE A 168 7.87 -14.47 -5.30
N MET A 169 7.00 -15.23 -5.96
CA MET A 169 7.19 -16.67 -6.14
C MET A 169 8.54 -17.02 -6.79
N VAL A 170 9.03 -16.19 -7.72
CA VAL A 170 10.34 -16.38 -8.36
C VAL A 170 11.46 -16.07 -7.38
N PHE A 171 11.36 -14.97 -6.63
CA PHE A 171 12.34 -14.60 -5.61
C PHE A 171 12.41 -15.60 -4.45
N PHE A 172 11.28 -16.21 -4.10
CA PHE A 172 11.24 -17.25 -3.07
C PHE A 172 12.13 -18.44 -3.40
N LEU A 173 12.26 -18.82 -4.68
CA LEU A 173 13.19 -19.88 -5.10
C LEU A 173 14.65 -19.50 -4.82
N PHE A 174 15.03 -18.24 -5.10
CA PHE A 174 16.36 -17.74 -4.78
C PHE A 174 16.58 -17.65 -3.26
N ILE A 175 15.58 -17.20 -2.49
CA ILE A 175 15.67 -17.17 -1.02
C ILE A 175 15.95 -18.57 -0.47
N VAL A 176 15.23 -19.60 -0.94
CA VAL A 176 15.45 -20.98 -0.49
C VAL A 176 16.84 -21.48 -0.89
N ALA A 177 17.28 -21.22 -2.13
CA ALA A 177 18.60 -21.64 -2.60
C ALA A 177 19.75 -21.00 -1.78
N PHE A 178 19.70 -19.68 -1.57
CA PHE A 178 20.68 -18.98 -0.74
C PHE A 178 20.58 -19.37 0.73
N ALA A 179 19.38 -19.57 1.27
CA ALA A 179 19.20 -20.00 2.66
C ALA A 179 19.83 -21.37 2.92
N LEU A 180 19.67 -22.32 2.00
CA LEU A 180 20.31 -23.63 2.10
C LEU A 180 21.83 -23.56 1.90
N ALA A 181 22.31 -22.70 1.01
CA ALA A 181 23.76 -22.47 0.84
C ALA A 181 24.38 -21.81 2.09
N PHE A 182 23.69 -20.85 2.71
CA PHE A 182 24.15 -20.25 3.97
C PHE A 182 24.04 -21.22 5.15
N LEU A 183 23.05 -22.10 5.16
CA LEU A 183 22.95 -23.19 6.14
C LEU A 183 24.22 -24.07 6.14
N THR A 184 24.77 -24.38 4.96
CA THR A 184 25.96 -25.23 4.82
C THR A 184 27.26 -24.46 5.05
N VAL A 185 27.32 -23.18 4.68
CA VAL A 185 28.50 -22.32 4.88
C VAL A 185 28.66 -21.87 6.34
N PHE A 186 27.55 -21.62 7.04
CA PHE A 186 27.52 -21.10 8.41
C PHE A 186 26.92 -22.10 9.42
N PRO A 187 27.43 -23.35 9.52
CA PRO A 187 26.78 -24.40 10.32
C PRO A 187 26.80 -24.11 11.83
N ASN A 188 27.75 -23.31 12.30
CA ASN A 188 27.93 -23.00 13.74
C ASN A 188 27.17 -21.74 14.18
N GLN A 189 26.45 -21.07 13.27
CA GLN A 189 25.71 -19.85 13.57
C GLN A 189 24.29 -20.19 14.03
N PRO A 190 23.81 -19.65 15.17
CA PRO A 190 22.46 -19.95 15.67
C PRO A 190 21.34 -19.49 14.72
N ALA A 191 21.63 -18.47 13.90
CA ALA A 191 20.73 -17.99 12.84
C ALA A 191 20.53 -19.00 11.71
N PHE A 192 21.49 -19.93 11.53
CA PHE A 192 21.48 -20.98 10.50
C PHE A 192 21.44 -22.37 11.13
N ALA A 193 20.90 -22.52 12.34
CA ALA A 193 20.82 -23.82 13.00
C ALA A 193 19.83 -24.80 12.32
N ASN A 194 18.74 -24.27 11.76
CA ASN A 194 17.67 -25.07 11.11
C ASN A 194 17.21 -24.38 9.81
N PRO A 195 16.69 -25.13 8.81
CA PRO A 195 16.24 -24.56 7.54
C PRO A 195 15.23 -23.42 7.68
N TRP A 196 14.30 -23.51 8.64
CA TRP A 196 13.32 -22.45 8.89
C TRP A 196 13.97 -21.14 9.36
N LYS A 197 14.95 -21.23 10.28
CA LYS A 197 15.70 -20.06 10.75
C LYS A 197 16.58 -19.47 9.64
N ALA A 198 17.19 -20.34 8.82
CA ALA A 198 17.99 -19.92 7.68
C ALA A 198 17.16 -19.15 6.64
N ILE A 199 15.96 -19.62 6.31
CA ILE A 199 15.04 -18.91 5.41
C ILE A 199 14.66 -17.54 5.98
N MET A 200 14.35 -17.47 7.29
CA MET A 200 14.03 -16.20 7.95
C MET A 200 15.21 -15.24 7.95
N LYS A 201 16.41 -15.68 8.37
CA LYS A 201 17.62 -14.85 8.34
C LYS A 201 17.95 -14.39 6.93
N THR A 202 17.83 -15.25 5.92
CA THR A 202 18.08 -14.89 4.51
C THR A 202 17.05 -13.88 3.99
N THR A 203 15.79 -14.00 4.41
CA THR A 203 14.74 -13.02 4.05
C THR A 203 15.00 -11.65 4.70
N VAL A 204 15.45 -11.63 5.96
CA VAL A 204 15.88 -10.39 6.64
C VAL A 204 17.09 -9.77 5.94
N MET A 205 18.08 -10.59 5.56
CA MET A 205 19.25 -10.14 4.81
C MET A 205 18.87 -9.55 3.43
N MET A 206 17.84 -10.08 2.77
CA MET A 206 17.33 -9.56 1.49
C MET A 206 16.80 -8.13 1.61
N VAL A 207 16.21 -7.76 2.75
CA VAL A 207 15.71 -6.38 2.99
C VAL A 207 16.86 -5.38 3.10
N GLY A 208 18.10 -5.85 3.28
CA GLY A 208 19.30 -5.02 3.39
C GLY A 208 19.93 -5.04 4.78
N GLU A 209 19.32 -5.75 5.74
CA GLU A 209 19.88 -5.94 7.08
C GLU A 209 20.95 -7.04 7.06
N MET A 210 22.17 -6.67 6.65
CA MET A 210 23.33 -7.56 6.70
C MET A 210 24.27 -7.19 7.84
N GLU A 211 24.43 -8.11 8.78
CA GLU A 211 25.42 -8.03 9.85
C GLU A 211 26.68 -8.77 9.40
N TYR A 212 27.58 -8.09 8.69
CA TYR A 212 28.82 -8.71 8.22
C TYR A 212 29.70 -9.18 9.39
N ASP A 213 29.84 -8.36 10.44
CA ASP A 213 30.73 -8.63 11.57
C ASP A 213 30.33 -9.90 12.34
N SER A 214 29.03 -10.08 12.61
CA SER A 214 28.54 -11.27 13.31
C SER A 214 28.68 -12.55 12.47
N LEU A 215 28.66 -12.43 11.14
CA LEU A 215 28.77 -13.56 10.22
C LEU A 215 30.21 -13.98 9.95
N PHE A 216 31.12 -13.02 9.74
CA PHE A 216 32.48 -13.27 9.23
C PHE A 216 33.60 -12.99 10.24
N ASN A 217 33.42 -12.07 11.19
CA ASN A 217 34.49 -11.68 12.12
C ASN A 217 34.46 -12.46 13.45
N GLU A 218 33.27 -12.76 13.98
CA GLU A 218 33.15 -13.48 15.25
C GLU A 218 33.40 -14.99 15.13
N ASN A 219 33.25 -15.56 13.93
CA ASN A 219 33.45 -16.98 13.67
C ASN A 219 34.45 -17.15 12.52
N VAL A 220 35.62 -17.73 12.80
CA VAL A 220 36.65 -18.03 11.79
C VAL A 220 36.09 -19.08 10.83
N LEU A 221 35.70 -18.65 9.63
CA LEU A 221 35.17 -19.52 8.59
C LEU A 221 36.30 -20.19 7.81
N PRO A 222 36.24 -21.50 7.55
CA PRO A 222 37.26 -22.19 6.76
C PRO A 222 37.03 -22.09 5.24
N TYR A 223 35.93 -21.48 4.77
CA TYR A 223 35.51 -21.55 3.37
C TYR A 223 35.59 -20.20 2.64
N GLU A 224 36.53 -20.06 1.70
CA GLU A 224 36.66 -18.88 0.82
C GLU A 224 35.41 -18.66 -0.07
N VAL A 225 34.67 -19.74 -0.36
CA VAL A 225 33.43 -19.72 -1.14
C VAL A 225 32.35 -18.83 -0.48
N SER A 226 32.43 -18.61 0.83
CA SER A 226 31.51 -17.75 1.58
C SER A 226 31.50 -16.30 1.07
N TYR A 227 32.67 -15.74 0.74
CA TYR A 227 32.80 -14.38 0.20
C TYR A 227 32.18 -14.26 -1.19
N ILE A 228 32.42 -15.26 -2.05
CA ILE A 228 31.84 -15.29 -3.41
C ILE A 228 30.32 -15.40 -3.33
N LEU A 229 29.81 -16.29 -2.49
CA LEU A 229 28.37 -16.46 -2.26
C LEU A 229 27.73 -15.17 -1.72
N MET A 230 28.43 -14.44 -0.85
CA MET A 230 27.98 -13.15 -0.31
C MET A 230 27.90 -12.07 -1.39
N VAL A 231 28.92 -11.95 -2.26
CA VAL A 231 28.90 -11.01 -3.38
C VAL A 231 27.77 -11.35 -4.35
N LEU A 232 27.54 -12.64 -4.65
CA LEU A 232 26.44 -13.07 -5.50
C LEU A 232 25.08 -12.72 -4.87
N PHE A 233 24.92 -12.94 -3.57
CA PHE A 233 23.73 -12.58 -2.82
C PHE A 233 23.46 -11.07 -2.86
N LEU A 234 24.49 -10.25 -2.63
CA LEU A 234 24.41 -8.79 -2.71
C LEU A 234 23.88 -8.32 -4.08
N VAL A 235 24.46 -8.82 -5.16
CA VAL A 235 24.08 -8.41 -6.51
C VAL A 235 22.67 -8.87 -6.85
N ILE A 236 22.35 -10.15 -6.64
CA ILE A 236 21.08 -10.73 -7.07
C ILE A 236 19.92 -10.33 -6.14
N MET A 237 20.07 -10.56 -4.84
CA MET A 237 18.97 -10.44 -3.88
C MET A 237 18.79 -9.01 -3.38
N ILE A 238 19.86 -8.25 -3.20
CA ILE A 238 19.76 -6.87 -2.71
C ILE A 238 19.60 -5.90 -3.88
N ILE A 239 20.56 -5.85 -4.81
CA ILE A 239 20.56 -4.83 -5.85
C ILE A 239 19.49 -5.11 -6.92
N ILE A 240 19.57 -6.27 -7.58
CA ILE A 240 18.67 -6.58 -8.70
C ILE A 240 17.22 -6.71 -8.23
N THR A 241 16.99 -7.48 -7.17
CA THR A 241 15.62 -7.74 -6.71
C THR A 241 14.97 -6.48 -6.10
N ALA A 242 15.67 -5.69 -5.27
CA ALA A 242 15.07 -4.45 -4.74
C ALA A 242 14.70 -3.46 -5.85
N ASN A 243 15.58 -3.28 -6.85
CA ASN A 243 15.30 -2.39 -7.97
C ASN A 243 14.13 -2.88 -8.83
N LEU A 244 14.01 -4.20 -9.04
CA LEU A 244 12.89 -4.78 -9.78
C LEU A 244 11.57 -4.61 -9.02
N LEU A 245 11.58 -4.84 -7.71
CA LEU A 245 10.40 -4.70 -6.85
C LEU A 245 9.91 -3.25 -6.80
N VAL A 246 10.82 -2.28 -6.66
CA VAL A 246 10.49 -0.85 -6.71
C VAL A 246 9.98 -0.48 -8.11
N GLY A 247 10.62 -0.96 -9.18
CA GLY A 247 10.21 -0.71 -10.55
C GLY A 247 8.78 -1.17 -10.84
N LEU A 248 8.43 -2.39 -10.44
CA LEU A 248 7.07 -2.94 -10.59
C LEU A 248 6.03 -2.16 -9.78
N ALA A 249 6.36 -1.83 -8.52
CA ALA A 249 5.45 -1.08 -7.67
C ALA A 249 5.15 0.31 -8.25
N VAL A 250 6.16 0.99 -8.79
CA VAL A 250 5.99 2.30 -9.41
C VAL A 250 5.14 2.23 -10.68
N ASP A 251 5.31 1.19 -11.51
CA ASP A 251 4.52 1.00 -12.72
C ASP A 251 3.04 0.75 -12.41
N ASP A 252 2.75 -0.14 -11.46
CA ASP A 252 1.40 -0.43 -10.98
C ASP A 252 0.71 0.82 -10.41
N ILE A 253 1.43 1.60 -9.61
CA ILE A 253 0.90 2.83 -9.00
C ILE A 253 0.53 3.83 -10.10
N LYS A 254 1.37 4.01 -11.12
CA LYS A 254 1.09 4.91 -12.25
C LYS A 254 -0.18 4.51 -12.99
N GLY A 255 -0.33 3.22 -13.34
CA GLY A 255 -1.52 2.73 -14.04
C GLY A 255 -2.81 2.95 -13.24
N ILE A 256 -2.75 2.83 -11.90
CA ILE A 256 -3.91 3.09 -11.04
C ILE A 256 -4.21 4.59 -10.91
N LEU A 257 -3.18 5.44 -10.90
CA LEU A 257 -3.33 6.90 -10.81
C LEU A 257 -3.99 7.47 -12.07
N GLU A 258 -3.61 6.99 -13.25
CA GLU A 258 -4.22 7.41 -14.53
C GLU A 258 -5.73 7.14 -14.58
N GLN A 259 -6.18 6.07 -13.94
CA GLN A 259 -7.59 5.68 -13.90
C GLN A 259 -8.28 5.99 -12.56
N ALA A 260 -7.64 6.75 -11.67
CA ALA A 260 -8.08 6.90 -10.28
C ALA A 260 -9.47 7.53 -10.16
N GLU A 261 -9.79 8.52 -11.00
CA GLU A 261 -11.09 9.19 -10.96
C GLU A 261 -12.24 8.24 -11.36
N LEU A 262 -12.08 7.51 -12.46
CA LEU A 262 -13.04 6.50 -12.90
C LEU A 262 -13.18 5.37 -11.88
N LYS A 263 -12.06 4.89 -11.32
CA LYS A 263 -12.05 3.83 -10.31
C LYS A 263 -12.74 4.27 -9.02
N ARG A 264 -12.53 5.53 -8.59
CA ARG A 264 -13.23 6.14 -7.45
C ARG A 264 -14.74 6.20 -7.69
N LEU A 265 -15.16 6.67 -8.86
CA LEU A 265 -16.60 6.76 -9.20
C LEU A 265 -17.24 5.37 -9.24
N GLY A 266 -16.58 4.40 -9.88
CA GLY A 266 -17.02 3.01 -9.92
C GLY A 266 -17.15 2.39 -8.52
N MET A 267 -16.21 2.66 -7.61
CA MET A 267 -16.30 2.24 -6.22
C MET A 267 -17.52 2.83 -5.49
N GLN A 268 -17.83 4.11 -5.71
CA GLN A 268 -19.01 4.75 -5.12
C GLN A 268 -20.31 4.12 -5.63
N VAL A 269 -20.40 3.91 -6.94
CA VAL A 269 -21.56 3.24 -7.56
C VAL A 269 -21.72 1.82 -7.02
N LYS A 270 -20.63 1.04 -6.96
CA LYS A 270 -20.65 -0.32 -6.41
C LYS A 270 -21.09 -0.35 -4.94
N LEU A 271 -20.62 0.59 -4.12
CA LEU A 271 -21.05 0.71 -2.72
C LEU A 271 -22.55 1.00 -2.62
N VAL A 272 -23.04 1.97 -3.38
CA VAL A 272 -24.47 2.35 -3.39
C VAL A 272 -25.34 1.17 -3.82
N LEU A 273 -24.97 0.49 -4.92
CA LEU A 273 -25.69 -0.70 -5.39
C LEU A 273 -25.67 -1.83 -4.35
N THR A 274 -24.53 -2.08 -3.72
CA THR A 274 -24.42 -3.11 -2.67
C THR A 274 -25.37 -2.80 -1.52
N VAL A 275 -25.40 -1.55 -1.03
CA VAL A 275 -26.32 -1.13 0.03
C VAL A 275 -27.78 -1.23 -0.44
N GLU A 276 -28.11 -0.82 -1.66
CA GLU A 276 -29.47 -0.91 -2.20
C GLU A 276 -29.96 -2.36 -2.29
N THR A 277 -29.10 -3.29 -2.70
CA THR A 277 -29.44 -4.73 -2.77
C THR A 277 -29.58 -5.39 -1.41
N MET A 278 -28.85 -4.91 -0.39
CA MET A 278 -28.94 -5.41 0.99
C MET A 278 -30.15 -4.84 1.75
N LEU A 279 -30.74 -3.73 1.29
CA LEU A 279 -31.89 -3.12 1.94
C LEU A 279 -33.18 -3.90 1.63
N PRO A 280 -34.01 -4.20 2.66
CA PRO A 280 -35.34 -4.75 2.45
C PRO A 280 -36.19 -3.85 1.55
N THR A 281 -37.11 -4.45 0.81
CA THR A 281 -37.96 -3.73 -0.17
C THR A 281 -38.74 -2.55 0.44
N TRP A 282 -39.15 -2.65 1.71
CA TRP A 282 -39.82 -1.57 2.43
C TRP A 282 -38.90 -0.37 2.69
N ALA A 283 -37.64 -0.62 3.10
CA ALA A 283 -36.66 0.42 3.39
C ALA A 283 -36.17 1.08 2.10
N ARG A 284 -35.95 0.27 1.05
CA ARG A 284 -35.57 0.76 -0.28
C ARG A 284 -36.64 1.70 -0.86
N ARG A 285 -37.92 1.37 -0.72
CA ARG A 285 -39.03 2.24 -1.17
C ARG A 285 -39.09 3.57 -0.43
N GLN A 286 -38.66 3.62 0.84
CA GLN A 286 -38.65 4.85 1.64
C GLN A 286 -37.42 5.73 1.38
N VAL A 287 -36.26 5.13 1.11
CA VAL A 287 -34.97 5.84 0.98
C VAL A 287 -34.67 6.28 -0.45
N VAL A 288 -35.13 5.54 -1.46
CA VAL A 288 -34.83 5.85 -2.87
C VAL A 288 -35.74 6.97 -3.38
N VAL A 289 -35.14 8.16 -3.58
CA VAL A 289 -35.82 9.32 -4.15
C VAL A 289 -35.62 9.34 -5.67
N GLN A 290 -36.67 9.08 -6.45
CA GLN A 290 -36.59 9.05 -7.92
C GLN A 290 -36.34 10.42 -8.57
N LYS A 291 -36.79 11.51 -7.95
CA LYS A 291 -36.66 12.86 -8.49
C LYS A 291 -36.23 13.83 -7.40
N ARG A 292 -35.06 14.45 -7.57
CA ARG A 292 -34.54 15.48 -6.65
C ARG A 292 -34.51 16.83 -7.34
N THR A 293 -35.28 17.79 -6.84
CA THR A 293 -35.22 19.18 -7.31
C THR A 293 -34.09 19.91 -6.59
N VAL A 294 -33.04 20.28 -7.33
CA VAL A 294 -31.89 21.02 -6.79
C VAL A 294 -32.15 22.52 -6.96
N ARG A 295 -32.12 23.28 -5.85
CA ARG A 295 -32.24 24.75 -5.86
C ARG A 295 -30.86 25.37 -5.60
N PRO A 296 -30.15 25.87 -6.64
CA PRO A 296 -28.74 26.25 -6.53
C PRO A 296 -28.47 27.41 -5.55
N ASN A 297 -29.41 28.34 -5.37
CA ASN A 297 -29.23 29.49 -4.47
C ASN A 297 -29.70 29.26 -3.02
N ARG A 298 -30.24 28.07 -2.69
CA ARG A 298 -30.70 27.78 -1.32
C ARG A 298 -29.60 27.07 -0.54
N LYS A 299 -28.83 27.83 0.25
CA LYS A 299 -27.79 27.26 1.12
C LYS A 299 -28.41 26.32 2.17
N SER A 300 -28.07 25.04 2.12
CA SER A 300 -28.48 24.08 3.15
C SER A 300 -27.71 24.33 4.43
N ARG A 301 -28.41 24.56 5.55
CA ARG A 301 -27.79 24.74 6.88
C ARG A 301 -26.85 23.58 7.25
N ILE A 302 -27.23 22.35 6.89
CA ILE A 302 -26.45 21.13 7.13
C ILE A 302 -25.17 21.13 6.27
N ALA A 303 -25.24 21.59 5.01
CA ALA A 303 -24.07 21.68 4.16
C ALA A 303 -23.07 22.74 4.65
N THR A 304 -23.58 23.87 5.17
CA THR A 304 -22.75 24.91 5.79
C THR A 304 -22.10 24.43 7.08
N LEU A 305 -22.83 23.66 7.91
CA LEU A 305 -22.32 23.09 9.15
C LEU A 305 -21.24 22.02 8.89
N MET A 306 -21.47 21.10 7.95
CA MET A 306 -20.51 20.06 7.57
C MET A 306 -19.21 20.64 6.98
N ARG A 307 -19.30 21.73 6.20
CA ARG A 307 -18.11 22.46 5.72
C ARG A 307 -17.31 23.05 6.87
N ARG A 308 -17.96 23.63 7.88
CA ARG A 308 -17.28 24.26 9.03
C ARG A 308 -16.63 23.24 9.97
N LEU A 309 -17.28 22.11 10.23
CA LEU A 309 -16.79 21.12 11.19
C LEU A 309 -15.74 20.16 10.61
N PHE A 310 -15.91 19.73 9.36
CA PHE A 310 -15.09 18.66 8.79
C PHE A 310 -14.32 19.06 7.53
N GLY A 311 -14.44 20.30 7.05
CA GLY A 311 -13.83 20.73 5.79
C GLY A 311 -14.37 19.99 4.56
N ILE A 312 -15.45 19.21 4.71
CA ILE A 312 -16.02 18.41 3.63
C ILE A 312 -16.85 19.31 2.72
N ASN A 313 -16.32 19.60 1.53
CA ASN A 313 -17.13 20.13 0.44
C ASN A 313 -18.06 19.02 -0.04
N ILE A 314 -19.32 19.04 0.40
CA ILE A 314 -20.39 18.30 -0.27
C ILE A 314 -20.44 18.88 -1.68
N HIS A 315 -19.89 18.17 -2.66
CA HIS A 315 -20.08 18.47 -4.07
C HIS A 315 -21.58 18.37 -4.34
N THR A 316 -22.29 19.48 -4.19
CA THR A 316 -23.48 19.72 -5.01
C THR A 316 -23.03 19.51 -6.43
N PHE A 317 -23.63 18.54 -7.11
CA PHE A 317 -23.50 18.30 -8.55
C PHE A 317 -23.23 19.63 -9.25
N GLN A 318 -21.96 19.85 -9.57
CA GLN A 318 -21.58 20.90 -10.48
C GLN A 318 -22.05 20.31 -11.81
N PRO A 319 -23.01 20.94 -12.51
CA PRO A 319 -23.36 20.45 -13.83
C PRO A 319 -22.02 20.32 -14.56
N GLY A 320 -21.73 19.08 -15.00
CA GLY A 320 -20.50 18.77 -15.72
C GLY A 320 -20.28 19.90 -16.70
N SER A 321 -19.03 20.39 -16.76
CA SER A 321 -18.54 21.41 -17.68
C SER A 321 -19.50 21.47 -18.84
N ARG A 322 -20.34 22.53 -18.86
CA ARG A 322 -21.31 22.81 -19.92
C ARG A 322 -20.58 22.39 -21.18
N GLU A 323 -21.02 21.32 -21.86
CA GLU A 323 -20.55 21.06 -23.21
C GLU A 323 -20.75 22.43 -23.86
N GLU A 324 -19.65 23.14 -24.10
CA GLU A 324 -19.71 24.40 -24.79
C GLU A 324 -20.18 23.97 -26.15
N LYS A 325 -21.50 24.02 -26.37
CA LYS A 325 -22.04 24.07 -27.71
C LYS A 325 -21.24 25.17 -28.36
N TYR A 326 -20.34 24.79 -29.27
CA TYR A 326 -19.65 25.70 -30.14
C TYR A 326 -20.75 26.44 -30.88
N THR A 327 -21.13 27.59 -30.34
CA THR A 327 -22.07 28.47 -30.98
C THR A 327 -21.41 28.91 -32.27
N VAL A 328 -22.19 29.02 -33.35
CA VAL A 328 -21.72 29.46 -34.67
C VAL A 328 -20.88 30.74 -34.54
N GLU A 329 -21.21 31.61 -33.59
CA GLU A 329 -20.48 32.83 -33.23
C GLU A 329 -19.03 32.58 -32.76
N LYS A 330 -18.78 31.56 -31.93
CA LYS A 330 -17.41 31.17 -31.53
C LYS A 330 -16.60 30.58 -32.70
N VAL A 331 -17.27 29.92 -33.65
CA VAL A 331 -16.61 29.41 -34.87
C VAL A 331 -16.18 30.57 -35.75
N TYR A 332 -17.02 31.59 -35.90
CA TYR A 332 -16.66 32.83 -36.61
C TYR A 332 -15.53 33.60 -35.92
N GLU A 333 -15.57 33.75 -34.59
CA GLU A 333 -14.45 34.38 -33.85
C GLU A 333 -13.13 33.61 -34.03
N HIS A 334 -13.18 32.27 -34.05
CA HIS A 334 -11.99 31.45 -34.27
C HIS A 334 -11.47 31.54 -35.71
N GLN A 335 -12.36 31.57 -36.71
CA GLN A 335 -12.00 31.80 -38.10
C GLN A 335 -11.36 33.18 -38.31
N GLU A 336 -11.93 34.24 -37.73
CA GLU A 336 -11.34 35.58 -37.79
C GLU A 336 -9.96 35.61 -37.10
N GLY A 337 -9.82 34.94 -35.95
CA GLY A 337 -8.54 34.80 -35.27
C GLY A 337 -7.48 34.12 -36.13
N MET A 338 -7.85 33.04 -36.82
CA MET A 338 -6.98 32.29 -37.71
C MET A 338 -6.60 33.08 -38.97
N GLU A 339 -7.52 33.85 -39.55
CA GLU A 339 -7.22 34.76 -40.67
C GLU A 339 -6.28 35.90 -40.28
N ARG A 340 -6.39 36.43 -39.05
CA ARG A 340 -5.44 37.43 -38.55
C ARG A 340 -4.03 36.84 -38.41
N GLN A 341 -3.94 35.58 -37.95
CA GLN A 341 -2.64 34.89 -37.87
C GLN A 341 -2.04 34.60 -39.25
N LEU A 342 -2.86 34.20 -40.23
CA LEU A 342 -2.39 33.98 -41.61
C LEU A 342 -1.84 35.26 -42.23
N ARG A 343 -2.54 36.39 -42.08
CA ARG A 343 -2.04 37.71 -42.54
C ARG A 343 -0.71 38.09 -41.89
N HIS A 344 -0.57 37.82 -40.59
CA HIS A 344 0.70 38.09 -39.90
C HIS A 344 1.83 37.17 -40.38
N LEU A 345 1.52 35.93 -40.74
CA LEU A 345 2.47 34.97 -41.31
C LEU A 345 2.93 35.37 -42.71
N GLU A 346 2.00 35.83 -43.55
CA GLU A 346 2.28 36.31 -44.90
C GLU A 346 3.22 37.53 -44.86
N GLU A 347 2.93 38.50 -43.98
CA GLU A 347 3.79 39.68 -43.80
C GLU A 347 5.21 39.29 -43.31
N ARG A 348 5.33 38.27 -42.44
CA ARG A 348 6.63 37.75 -42.03
C ARG A 348 7.35 37.03 -43.16
N MET A 349 6.63 36.28 -44.01
CA MET A 349 7.22 35.62 -45.17
C MET A 349 7.76 36.62 -46.19
N ASP A 350 7.06 37.73 -46.42
CA ASP A 350 7.52 38.78 -47.33
C ASP A 350 8.80 39.46 -46.83
N ILE A 351 8.88 39.74 -45.53
CA ILE A 351 10.10 40.28 -44.90
C ILE A 351 11.27 39.30 -45.07
N LEU A 352 11.02 38.00 -44.88
CA LEU A 352 12.02 36.93 -45.07
C LEU A 352 12.49 36.83 -46.54
N ALA A 353 11.57 36.89 -47.49
CA ALA A 353 11.89 36.89 -48.92
C ALA A 353 12.75 38.11 -49.29
N GLN A 354 12.42 39.29 -48.74
CA GLN A 354 13.18 40.50 -48.97
C GLN A 354 14.59 40.44 -48.35
N GLN A 355 14.74 39.83 -47.17
CA GLN A 355 16.04 39.56 -46.58
C GLN A 355 16.86 38.59 -47.43
N GLY A 356 16.24 37.53 -47.95
CA GLY A 356 16.87 36.58 -48.88
C GLY A 356 17.44 37.27 -50.12
N HIS A 357 16.66 38.14 -50.77
CA HIS A 357 17.15 38.90 -51.94
C HIS A 357 18.27 39.88 -51.60
N ARG A 358 18.26 40.50 -50.42
CA ARG A 358 19.37 41.37 -49.98
C ARG A 358 20.65 40.57 -49.74
N LEU A 359 20.53 39.39 -49.12
CA LEU A 359 21.65 38.48 -48.90
C LEU A 359 22.25 38.01 -50.22
N GLU A 360 21.40 37.61 -51.18
CA GLU A 360 21.82 37.19 -52.52
C GLU A 360 22.57 38.29 -53.26
N LYS A 361 22.06 39.54 -53.21
CA LYS A 361 22.75 40.70 -53.79
C LYS A 361 24.11 40.97 -53.12
N ALA A 362 24.19 40.86 -51.79
CA ALA A 362 25.45 41.04 -51.06
C ALA A 362 26.47 39.94 -51.41
N LEU A 363 26.02 38.68 -51.53
CA LEU A 363 26.86 37.55 -51.92
C LEU A 363 27.37 37.70 -53.36
N ASN A 364 26.51 38.12 -54.29
CA ASN A 364 26.91 38.39 -55.67
C ASN A 364 27.90 39.56 -55.77
N ALA A 365 27.72 40.63 -54.98
CA ALA A 365 28.67 41.74 -54.91
C ALA A 365 30.03 41.31 -54.34
N LEU A 366 30.05 40.47 -53.30
CA LEU A 366 31.28 39.88 -52.76
C LEU A 366 31.96 38.95 -53.76
N GLY A 367 31.20 38.12 -54.47
CA GLY A 367 31.72 37.23 -55.53
C GLY A 367 32.36 38.00 -56.69
N GLN A 368 31.75 39.12 -57.12
CA GLN A 368 32.34 40.01 -58.12
C GLN A 368 33.61 40.71 -57.60
N ARG A 369 33.64 41.12 -56.33
CA ARG A 369 34.81 41.74 -55.71
C ARG A 369 35.97 40.76 -55.53
N ALA A 370 35.69 39.50 -55.21
CA ALA A 370 36.68 38.42 -55.16
C ALA A 370 37.26 38.12 -56.56
N ARG A 371 36.44 38.15 -57.62
CA ARG A 371 36.92 38.03 -59.00
C ARG A 371 37.76 39.22 -59.45
N GLY A 372 37.38 40.46 -59.09
CA GLY A 372 38.16 41.66 -59.38
C GLY A 372 39.46 41.80 -58.59
N GLY A 373 39.57 41.15 -57.42
CA GLY A 373 40.79 41.11 -56.62
C GLY A 373 41.90 40.21 -57.20
N SER A 374 41.53 39.24 -58.04
CA SER A 374 42.48 38.30 -58.65
C SER A 374 43.23 38.88 -59.86
N GLU A 375 42.82 40.04 -60.40
CA GLU A 375 43.49 40.70 -61.54
C GLU A 375 44.46 41.83 -61.13
N ARG A 376 44.60 42.15 -59.85
CA ARG A 376 45.50 43.22 -59.34
C ARG A 376 46.76 42.75 -58.61
N GLY A 377 47.08 41.46 -58.70
CA GLY A 377 48.20 40.83 -57.98
C GLY A 377 49.38 40.38 -58.83
N SER A 378 49.73 41.07 -59.92
CA SER A 378 50.88 40.69 -60.77
C SER A 378 51.63 41.84 -61.44
N THR A 379 52.10 42.83 -60.66
CA THR A 379 53.19 43.77 -61.02
C THR A 379 53.65 44.45 -59.71
N GLY A 380 54.88 44.49 -59.23
CA GLY A 380 56.17 43.90 -59.58
C GLY A 380 57.12 44.33 -58.45
N SER A 381 57.93 43.41 -57.92
CA SER A 381 58.99 43.72 -56.95
C SER A 381 60.29 43.98 -57.71
N SER A 382 60.78 45.22 -57.67
CA SER A 382 62.17 45.57 -57.99
C SER A 382 62.80 46.11 -56.71
N SER A 383 63.82 45.41 -56.22
CA SER A 383 64.78 45.93 -55.24
C SER A 383 65.87 46.70 -55.99
N PRO A 384 66.50 47.68 -55.32
CA PRO A 384 67.93 47.85 -55.55
C PRO A 384 68.73 48.11 -54.26
N ASP A 385 70.03 47.80 -54.37
CA ASP A 385 71.21 48.40 -53.74
C ASP A 385 71.89 47.70 -52.54
N ASP A 386 72.90 46.89 -52.90
CA ASP A 386 74.34 46.98 -52.59
C ASP A 386 74.84 47.14 -51.13
N VAL A 387 75.49 46.08 -50.62
CA VAL A 387 76.92 45.95 -50.17
C VAL A 387 77.16 44.54 -49.62
#